data_AF-A0A945AEZ0-F1
#
_entry.id   AF-A0A945AEZ0-F1
#
_cell.length_a   1.000
_cell.length_b   1.000
_cell.length_c   1.000
_cell.angle_alpha   90.00
_cell.angle_beta   90.00
_cell.angle_gamma   90.00
#
_symmetry.space_group_name_H-M   'P 1'
#
loop_
_entity.id
_entity.type
_entity.pdbx_description
1 polymer ?
#
loop_
_entity_poly.entity_id
_entity_poly.type
_entity_poly.pdbx_seq_one_letter_code
_entity_poly.pdbx_strand_id
1 'polypeptide(L)'
;MKHLISTEGSDRGTGYNVSNRMIRRDGKLLIGWLDAPLEKGEPVRAMLGVCDLDTGALQNTFQIGSGIDNHCGSALAMDANGRVHAVVGAHHGPFSYRYSD
;
A
#
# COMPACT_ATOMS: atom_id res chain seq x y z
N MET A 1 -11.20 -5.93 18.14
CA MET A 1 -10.57 -7.01 17.35
C MET A 1 -9.29 -6.46 16.73
N LYS A 2 -8.24 -7.27 16.53
CA LYS A 2 -7.02 -6.84 15.82
C LYS A 2 -6.96 -7.60 14.50
N HIS A 3 -6.76 -6.88 13.39
CA HIS A 3 -6.59 -7.49 12.07
C HIS A 3 -5.12 -7.46 11.69
N LEU A 4 -4.56 -8.63 11.39
CA LEU A 4 -3.22 -8.75 10.84
C LEU A 4 -3.30 -8.57 9.32
N ILE A 5 -2.54 -7.62 8.78
CA ILE A 5 -2.54 -7.31 7.35
C ILE A 5 -1.33 -7.90 6.60
N SER A 6 -0.23 -8.16 7.31
CA SER A 6 0.96 -8.82 6.78
C SER A 6 1.85 -9.34 7.91
N THR A 7 2.52 -10.48 7.68
CA THR A 7 3.62 -11.02 8.49
C THR A 7 5.00 -10.60 7.96
N GLU A 8 5.06 -10.05 6.75
CA GLU A 8 6.30 -9.68 6.04
C GLU A 8 6.65 -8.20 6.27
N GLY A 9 6.33 -7.66 7.45
CA GLY A 9 6.40 -6.22 7.68
C GLY A 9 7.79 -5.62 7.46
N SER A 10 7.86 -4.50 6.73
CA SER A 10 9.04 -3.64 6.70
C SER A 10 9.15 -2.80 7.98
N ASP A 11 10.37 -2.43 8.36
CA ASP A 11 10.68 -1.40 9.38
C ASP A 11 9.97 -0.06 9.14
N ARG A 12 9.51 0.20 7.91
CA ARG A 12 8.62 1.32 7.55
C ARG A 12 7.32 0.87 6.87
N GLY A 13 6.83 -0.32 7.22
CA GLY A 13 5.65 -0.94 6.61
C GLY A 13 4.43 -0.03 6.56
N THR A 14 4.15 0.66 7.68
CA THR A 14 3.12 1.71 7.79
C THR A 14 3.73 3.08 8.12
N GLY A 15 5.05 3.21 7.94
CA GLY A 15 5.79 4.43 8.28
C GLY A 15 5.46 5.61 7.36
N TYR A 16 5.86 6.80 7.81
CA TYR A 16 5.64 8.12 7.21
C TYR A 16 4.22 8.67 7.40
N ASN A 17 4.10 9.61 8.33
CA ASN A 17 2.90 10.44 8.55
C ASN A 17 2.48 11.26 7.32
N VAL A 18 3.40 11.48 6.37
CA VAL A 18 3.16 12.22 5.13
C VAL A 18 2.62 11.35 3.99
N SER A 19 2.55 10.02 4.16
CA SER A 19 2.01 9.11 3.14
C SER A 19 0.54 8.77 3.44
N ASN A 20 -0.37 9.23 2.59
CA ASN A 20 -1.77 8.83 2.64
C ASN A 20 -1.86 7.34 2.30
N ARG A 21 -2.32 6.51 3.23
CA ARG A 21 -2.30 5.04 3.10
C ARG A 21 -3.67 4.40 3.29
N MET A 22 -4.71 5.21 3.54
CA MET A 22 -6.06 4.71 3.75
C MET A 22 -7.07 5.54 2.96
N ILE A 23 -7.93 4.87 2.21
CA ILE A 23 -9.01 5.50 1.44
C ILE A 23 -10.30 4.72 1.70
N ARG A 24 -11.41 5.44 1.90
CA ARG A 24 -12.74 4.84 1.87
C ARG A 24 -13.33 5.03 0.47
N ARG A 25 -13.78 3.94 -0.15
CA ARG A 25 -14.40 3.93 -1.49
C ARG A 25 -15.46 2.84 -1.53
N ASP A 26 -16.67 3.17 -2.01
CA ASP A 26 -17.74 2.21 -2.32
C ASP A 26 -18.02 1.19 -1.20
N GLY A 27 -18.08 1.65 0.06
CA GLY A 27 -18.32 0.77 1.22
C GLY A 27 -17.13 -0.14 1.59
N LYS A 28 -15.93 0.14 1.07
CA LYS A 28 -14.68 -0.56 1.37
C LYS A 28 -13.64 0.38 1.98
N LEU A 29 -12.70 -0.20 2.71
CA LEU A 29 -11.49 0.47 3.17
C LEU A 29 -10.29 -0.07 2.39
N LEU A 30 -9.64 0.80 1.62
CA LEU A 30 -8.39 0.50 0.95
C LEU A 30 -7.24 0.88 1.88
N ILE A 31 -6.29 -0.03 2.09
CA ILE A 31 -5.11 0.21 2.92
C ILE A 31 -3.82 -0.10 2.16
N GLY A 32 -2.82 0.77 2.25
CA GLY A 32 -1.49 0.57 1.68
C GLY A 32 -0.46 0.26 2.75
N TRP A 33 0.46 -0.67 2.48
CA TRP A 33 1.63 -0.93 3.33
C TRP A 33 2.84 -1.33 2.48
N LEU A 34 3.98 -1.52 3.13
CA LEU A 34 5.19 -2.02 2.50
C LEU A 34 5.62 -3.32 3.18
N ASP A 35 5.72 -4.38 2.39
CA ASP A 35 6.33 -5.63 2.82
C ASP A 35 7.84 -5.58 2.58
N ALA A 36 8.58 -6.12 3.53
CA ALA A 36 10.00 -6.43 3.40
C ALA A 36 10.24 -7.46 2.28
N PRO A 37 11.50 -7.56 1.81
CA PRO A 37 11.92 -8.63 0.92
C PRO A 37 11.70 -9.99 1.59
N LEU A 38 11.28 -11.00 0.83
CA LEU A 38 11.16 -12.37 1.34
C LEU A 38 12.56 -12.98 1.52
N GLU A 39 13.46 -12.69 0.58
CA GLU A 39 14.86 -13.08 0.65
C GLU A 39 15.81 -11.88 0.61
N LYS A 40 17.03 -12.09 1.11
CA LYS A 40 18.07 -11.04 1.10
C LYS A 40 18.43 -10.67 -0.34
N GLY A 41 18.30 -9.39 -0.66
CA GLY A 41 18.65 -8.84 -1.98
C GLY A 41 17.45 -8.74 -2.93
N GLU A 42 16.28 -9.22 -2.53
CA GLU A 42 15.03 -8.99 -3.25
C GLU A 42 14.46 -7.58 -2.98
N PRO A 43 13.59 -7.07 -3.86
CA PRO A 43 12.96 -5.77 -3.65
C PRO A 43 11.93 -5.81 -2.52
N VAL A 44 11.71 -4.65 -1.89
CA VAL A 44 10.50 -4.44 -1.07
C VAL A 44 9.25 -4.44 -1.96
N ARG A 45 8.09 -4.69 -1.38
CA ARG A 45 6.82 -4.78 -2.11
C ARG A 45 5.83 -3.77 -1.57
N ALA A 46 5.37 -2.86 -2.42
CA ALA A 46 4.28 -1.94 -2.10
C ALA A 46 2.96 -2.69 -2.29
N MET A 47 2.22 -2.83 -1.19
CA MET A 47 1.01 -3.63 -1.13
C MET A 47 -0.23 -2.76 -0.96
N LEU A 48 -1.35 -3.24 -1.47
CA LEU A 48 -2.68 -2.67 -1.30
C LEU A 48 -3.64 -3.76 -0.85
N GLY A 49 -4.46 -3.47 0.15
CA GLY A 49 -5.48 -4.34 0.67
C GLY A 49 -6.86 -3.71 0.51
N VAL A 50 -7.85 -4.54 0.20
CA VAL A 50 -9.26 -4.18 0.24
C VAL A 50 -9.84 -4.81 1.50
N CYS A 51 -10.32 -3.98 2.40
CA CYS A 51 -10.95 -4.39 3.63
C CYS A 51 -12.45 -4.13 3.59
N ASP A 52 -13.17 -4.98 4.29
CA ASP A 52 -14.52 -4.68 4.76
C ASP A 52 -14.51 -3.41 5.62
N LEU A 53 -15.41 -2.46 5.34
CA LEU A 53 -15.38 -1.16 6.01
C LEU A 53 -15.82 -1.24 7.48
N ASP A 54 -16.78 -2.10 7.79
CA ASP A 54 -17.40 -2.18 9.12
C ASP A 54 -16.57 -3.06 10.05
N THR A 55 -16.12 -4.20 9.56
CA THR A 55 -15.37 -5.18 10.35
C THR A 55 -13.86 -4.94 10.31
N GLY A 56 -13.34 -4.25 9.29
CA GLY A 56 -11.90 -4.12 9.07
C GLY A 56 -11.22 -5.40 8.56
N ALA A 57 -11.99 -6.44 8.26
CA ALA A 57 -11.46 -7.70 7.75
C ALA A 57 -10.87 -7.53 6.35
N LEU A 58 -9.63 -8.01 6.16
CA LEU A 58 -8.95 -7.99 4.87
C LEU A 58 -9.59 -9.02 3.93
N GLN A 59 -10.07 -8.57 2.77
CA GLN A 59 -10.77 -9.38 1.78
C GLN A 59 -9.86 -9.74 0.60
N ASN A 60 -9.05 -8.79 0.13
CA ASN A 60 -8.15 -8.97 -1.01
C ASN A 60 -6.83 -8.23 -0.79
N THR A 61 -5.77 -8.70 -1.45
CA THR A 61 -4.44 -8.09 -1.43
C THR A 61 -3.83 -8.06 -2.83
N PHE A 62 -3.11 -6.97 -3.12
CA PHE A 62 -2.44 -6.75 -4.40
C PHE A 62 -1.06 -6.17 -4.17
N GLN A 63 -0.07 -6.66 -4.90
CA GLN A 63 1.18 -5.93 -5.05
C GLN A 63 1.01 -4.86 -6.13
N ILE A 64 1.11 -3.60 -5.73
CA ILE A 64 0.96 -2.44 -6.61
C ILE A 64 2.30 -1.83 -7.03
N GLY A 65 3.41 -2.34 -6.50
CA GLY A 65 4.75 -1.95 -6.93
C GLY A 65 5.86 -2.65 -6.16
N SER A 66 7.09 -2.30 -6.53
CA SER A 66 8.31 -2.78 -5.90
C SER A 66 9.28 -1.62 -5.71
N GLY A 67 10.24 -1.79 -4.82
CA GLY A 67 11.23 -0.77 -4.52
C GLY A 67 12.56 -1.34 -4.05
N ILE A 68 13.58 -0.49 -4.07
CA ILE A 68 14.94 -0.89 -3.67
C ILE A 68 15.11 -0.91 -2.14
N ASP A 69 14.27 -0.19 -1.39
CA ASP A 69 14.31 -0.17 0.08
C ASP A 69 13.00 0.33 0.73
N ASN A 70 13.06 0.53 2.05
CA ASN A 70 11.93 0.93 2.89
C ASN A 70 11.39 2.36 2.65
N HIS A 71 11.97 3.17 1.77
CA HIS A 71 11.43 4.48 1.37
C HIS A 71 10.39 4.35 0.25
N CYS A 72 10.38 3.21 -0.45
CA CYS A 72 9.60 2.98 -1.66
C CYS A 72 8.11 2.64 -1.43
N GLY A 73 7.54 3.03 -0.29
CA GLY A 73 6.13 2.80 0.06
C GLY A 73 5.14 3.47 -0.89
N SER A 74 3.85 3.24 -0.66
CA SER A 74 2.79 3.84 -1.46
C SER A 74 2.26 5.15 -0.87
N ALA A 75 1.91 6.07 -1.75
CA ALA A 75 1.03 7.20 -1.46
C ALA A 75 -0.25 7.04 -2.29
N LEU A 76 -1.40 7.12 -1.63
CA LEU A 76 -2.72 6.94 -2.22
C LEU A 76 -3.51 8.25 -2.23
N ALA A 77 -4.27 8.47 -3.30
CA ALA A 77 -5.25 9.55 -3.40
C ALA A 77 -6.50 9.05 -4.12
N MET A 78 -7.64 9.69 -3.89
CA MET A 78 -8.86 9.43 -4.65
C MET A 78 -9.30 10.72 -5.34
N ASP A 79 -9.65 10.65 -6.62
CA ASP A 79 -10.19 11.80 -7.35
C ASP A 79 -11.70 11.99 -7.09
N ALA A 80 -12.27 13.04 -7.66
CA ALA A 80 -13.69 13.36 -7.51
C ALA A 80 -14.64 12.36 -8.20
N ASN A 81 -14.12 11.50 -9.09
CA ASN A 81 -14.89 10.45 -9.76
C ASN A 81 -14.78 9.11 -9.02
N GLY A 82 -14.08 9.07 -7.87
CA GLY A 82 -13.87 7.85 -7.09
C GLY A 82 -12.73 6.97 -7.59
N ARG A 83 -11.93 7.42 -8.58
CA ARG A 83 -10.75 6.67 -9.01
C ARG A 83 -9.64 6.82 -7.98
N VAL A 84 -9.03 5.69 -7.64
CA VAL A 84 -7.90 5.64 -6.71
C VAL A 84 -6.61 5.70 -7.50
N HIS A 85 -5.71 6.56 -7.06
CA HIS A 85 -4.39 6.81 -7.62
C HIS A 85 -3.33 6.35 -6.63
N ALA A 86 -2.26 5.75 -7.12
CA ALA A 86 -1.13 5.30 -6.33
C ALA A 86 0.19 5.72 -6.98
N VAL A 87 1.10 6.28 -6.18
CA VAL A 87 2.51 6.46 -6.53
C VAL A 87 3.34 5.57 -5.61
N VAL A 88 4.27 4.80 -6.18
CA VAL A 88 5.06 3.77 -5.46
C VAL A 88 6.50 3.72 -5.96
N GLY A 89 7.41 3.15 -5.15
CA GLY A 89 8.70 2.66 -5.65
C GLY A 89 9.88 3.65 -5.62
N ALA A 90 9.64 4.94 -5.40
CA ALA A 90 10.68 5.95 -5.56
C ALA A 90 11.63 6.04 -4.34
N HIS A 91 12.94 5.93 -4.61
CA HIS A 91 14.01 6.39 -3.72
C HIS A 91 15.23 6.75 -4.59
N HIS A 92 15.43 8.05 -4.82
CA HIS A 92 16.43 8.59 -5.77
C HIS A 92 16.31 8.09 -7.23
N GLY A 93 15.13 7.60 -7.61
CA GLY A 93 14.83 7.05 -8.94
C GLY A 93 13.40 7.31 -9.39
N PRO A 94 12.97 6.76 -10.54
CA PRO A 94 11.62 6.92 -11.04
C PRO A 94 10.60 6.29 -10.08
N PHE A 95 9.39 6.85 -10.06
CA PHE A 95 8.25 6.23 -9.41
C PHE A 95 7.40 5.48 -10.43
N SER A 96 6.64 4.50 -9.95
CA SER A 96 5.54 3.90 -10.69
C SER A 96 4.23 4.57 -10.31
N TYR A 97 3.46 4.96 -11.30
CA TYR A 97 2.11 5.49 -11.12
C TYR A 97 1.09 4.43 -11.56
N ARG A 98 0.08 4.20 -10.72
CA ARG A 98 -1.05 3.30 -10.99
C ARG A 98 -2.36 3.98 -10.63
N TYR A 99 -3.44 3.51 -11.23
CA TYR A 99 -4.79 3.93 -10.87
C TYR A 99 -5.78 2.78 -10.99
N SER A 100 -6.93 2.89 -10.33
CA SER A 100 -8.02 1.92 -10.44
C SER A 100 -8.95 2.28 -11.60
N ASP A 101 -9.42 1.27 -12.34
CA ASP A 101 -10.57 1.44 -13.23
C ASP A 101 -11.89 1.56 -12.44
#